data_AF-A0A242W3F3-F1
#
_entry.id   AF-A0A242W3F3-F1
#
_cell.length_a   1.000
_cell.length_b   1.000
_cell.length_c   1.000
_cell.angle_alpha   90.00
_cell.angle_beta   90.00
_cell.angle_gamma   90.00
#
_symmetry.space_group_name_H-M   'P 1'
#
loop_
_entity.id
_entity.type
_entity.pdbx_description
1 polymer ?
#
loop_
_entity_poly.entity_id
_entity_poly.type
_entity_poly.pdbx_seq_one_letter_code
_entity_poly.pdbx_strand_id
1 'polypeptide(L)'
;DSSPLRSVSISAVGDNNKMYSASSYLTIPVLKGDYLYVKVSEVGTPDSYSEALTVNGIRYAGSSLDEISSYTGPFGSEKTFRLHIKDSYIFSNTPNSTNTIAFEARVPFSMKVLSKSISVHVE
;
A
#
# COMPACT_ATOMS: atom_id res chain seq x y z
N ASP A 1 -15.78 -20.99 1.78
CA ASP A 1 -16.60 -19.77 1.72
C ASP A 1 -15.76 -18.56 1.37
N SER A 2 -15.89 -18.09 0.14
CA SER A 2 -15.38 -16.78 -0.23
C SER A 2 -16.36 -15.71 0.22
N SER A 3 -15.81 -14.59 0.68
CA SER A 3 -16.60 -13.42 1.05
C SER A 3 -16.22 -12.23 0.18
N PRO A 4 -17.17 -11.40 -0.23
CA PRO A 4 -16.86 -10.28 -1.12
C PRO A 4 -15.91 -9.31 -0.42
N LEU A 5 -14.98 -8.74 -1.17
CA LEU A 5 -14.11 -7.68 -0.67
C LEU A 5 -14.96 -6.47 -0.25
N ARG A 6 -14.81 -6.05 1.01
CA ARG A 6 -15.67 -5.03 1.64
C ARG A 6 -14.97 -3.69 1.77
N SER A 7 -13.72 -3.70 2.23
CA SER A 7 -12.90 -2.50 2.40
C SER A 7 -11.42 -2.81 2.29
N VAL A 8 -10.64 -1.78 1.96
CA VAL A 8 -9.19 -1.81 1.98
C VAL A 8 -8.66 -0.59 2.75
N SER A 9 -7.52 -0.73 3.40
CA SER A 9 -6.82 0.38 4.04
C SER A 9 -5.31 0.22 3.91
N ILE A 10 -4.60 1.34 3.85
CA ILE A 10 -3.16 1.35 4.09
C ILE A 10 -3.00 1.46 5.61
N SER A 11 -2.41 0.45 6.23
CA SER A 11 -2.31 0.32 7.70
C SER A 11 -0.95 0.74 8.23
N ALA A 12 0.11 0.68 7.42
CA ALA A 12 1.40 1.22 7.78
C ALA A 12 2.26 1.54 6.55
N VAL A 13 3.18 2.49 6.71
CA VAL A 13 4.20 2.83 5.71
C VAL A 13 5.54 2.99 6.41
N GLY A 14 6.64 2.58 5.78
CA GLY A 14 7.95 2.75 6.36
C GLY A 14 9.08 2.16 5.52
N ASP A 15 10.16 1.81 6.20
CA ASP A 15 11.31 1.11 5.64
C ASP A 15 11.52 -0.25 6.32
N ASN A 16 12.60 -0.93 5.97
CA ASN A 16 12.94 -2.24 6.53
C ASN A 16 13.27 -2.20 8.04
N ASN A 17 13.59 -1.04 8.60
CA ASN A 17 13.90 -0.87 10.01
C ASN A 17 12.66 -0.54 10.84
N LYS A 18 11.73 0.25 10.28
CA LYS A 18 10.56 0.72 11.01
C LYS A 18 9.36 0.99 10.11
N MET A 19 8.22 0.42 10.51
CA MET A 19 6.90 0.69 9.96
C MET A 19 6.13 1.66 10.86
N TYR A 20 5.49 2.66 10.27
CA TYR A 20 4.70 3.68 10.97
C TYR A 20 3.22 3.46 10.65
N SER A 21 2.39 3.40 11.69
CA SER A 21 0.94 3.21 11.56
C SER A 21 0.32 4.33 10.72
N ALA A 22 -0.38 3.97 9.66
CA ALA A 22 -0.93 4.90 8.70
C ALA A 22 -2.33 5.39 9.12
N SER A 23 -2.56 6.67 8.91
CA SER A 23 -3.88 7.31 8.92
C SER A 23 -4.09 8.05 7.59
N SER A 24 -5.14 8.87 7.43
CA SER A 24 -5.29 9.70 6.23
C SER A 24 -4.09 10.62 5.97
N TYR A 25 -3.40 11.04 7.05
CA TYR A 25 -2.16 11.79 7.00
C TYR A 25 -1.15 11.15 7.94
N LEU A 26 0.05 10.88 7.45
CA LEU A 26 1.13 10.25 8.20
C LEU A 26 2.38 11.11 8.09
N THR A 27 3.05 11.32 9.22
CA THR A 27 4.36 11.94 9.27
C THR A 27 5.40 10.88 9.63
N ILE A 28 6.49 10.80 8.87
CA ILE A 28 7.61 9.88 9.09
C ILE A 28 8.94 10.64 8.97
N PRO A 29 10.01 10.21 9.64
CA PRO A 29 11.35 10.70 9.34
C PRO A 29 11.80 10.20 7.96
N VAL A 30 12.90 10.76 7.46
CA VAL A 30 13.62 10.23 6.30
C VAL A 30 13.86 8.73 6.44
N LEU A 31 13.33 7.97 5.48
CA LEU A 31 13.48 6.51 5.40
C LEU A 31 14.94 6.14 5.12
N LYS A 32 15.36 4.99 5.63
CA LYS A 32 16.70 4.44 5.43
C LYS A 32 16.66 3.29 4.44
N GLY A 33 17.66 3.26 3.56
CA GLY A 33 17.82 2.23 2.53
C GLY A 33 17.08 2.57 1.24
N ASP A 34 16.93 1.56 0.38
CA ASP A 34 16.47 1.75 -0.99
C ASP A 34 14.97 1.49 -1.18
N TYR A 35 14.24 1.05 -0.14
CA TYR A 35 12.89 0.53 -0.30
C TYR A 35 11.85 1.20 0.59
N LEU A 36 10.68 1.46 0.01
CA LEU A 36 9.44 1.82 0.69
C LEU A 36 8.65 0.54 0.94
N TYR A 37 8.13 0.39 2.13
CA TYR A 37 7.26 -0.72 2.50
C TYR A 37 5.88 -0.16 2.81
N VAL A 38 4.86 -0.76 2.22
CA VAL A 38 3.46 -0.36 2.41
C VAL A 38 2.68 -1.58 2.88
N LYS A 39 2.20 -1.52 4.12
CA LYS A 39 1.30 -2.52 4.68
C LYS A 39 -0.14 -2.12 4.40
N VAL A 40 -0.92 -3.06 3.90
CA VAL A 40 -2.35 -2.90 3.66
C VAL A 40 -3.13 -3.92 4.47
N SER A 41 -4.37 -3.57 4.77
CA SER A 41 -5.35 -4.46 5.39
C SER A 41 -6.60 -4.48 4.52
N GLU A 42 -7.14 -5.67 4.35
CA GLU A 42 -8.28 -5.96 3.49
C GLU A 42 -9.33 -6.71 4.29
N VAL A 43 -10.60 -6.34 4.12
CA VAL A 43 -11.72 -7.02 4.77
C VAL A 43 -12.49 -7.80 3.73
N GLY A 44 -12.66 -9.10 3.96
CA GLY A 44 -13.23 -10.05 3.02
C GLY A 44 -12.16 -10.95 2.38
N THR A 45 -12.62 -12.08 1.86
CA THR A 45 -11.81 -13.18 1.32
C THR A 45 -12.32 -13.55 -0.07
N PRO A 46 -12.23 -12.65 -1.06
CA PRO A 46 -12.72 -12.92 -2.41
C PRO A 46 -11.89 -14.02 -3.08
N ASP A 47 -12.52 -14.84 -3.93
CA ASP A 47 -11.81 -15.88 -4.70
C ASP A 47 -10.82 -15.30 -5.72
N SER A 48 -11.12 -14.10 -6.25
CA SER A 48 -10.29 -13.42 -7.23
C SER A 48 -10.51 -11.91 -7.22
N TYR A 49 -9.40 -11.18 -7.25
CA TYR A 49 -9.33 -9.74 -7.44
C TYR A 49 -7.95 -9.35 -7.93
N SER A 50 -7.80 -8.10 -8.36
CA SER A 50 -6.52 -7.52 -8.76
C SER A 50 -6.18 -6.35 -7.86
N GLU A 51 -4.90 -6.14 -7.63
CA GLU A 51 -4.39 -5.12 -6.73
C GLU A 51 -3.46 -4.17 -7.47
N ALA A 52 -3.42 -2.94 -6.98
CA ALA A 52 -2.44 -1.99 -7.42
C ALA A 52 -2.07 -1.01 -6.31
N LEU A 53 -0.83 -0.56 -6.34
CA LEU A 53 -0.33 0.52 -5.51
C LEU A 53 0.09 1.67 -6.41
N THR A 54 -0.28 2.89 -6.05
CA THR A 54 0.11 4.11 -6.76
C THR A 54 0.85 5.02 -5.81
N VAL A 55 2.08 5.44 -6.15
CA VAL A 55 2.89 6.37 -5.36
C VAL A 55 3.22 7.58 -6.23
N ASN A 56 2.80 8.78 -5.79
CA ASN A 56 2.93 10.03 -6.55
C ASN A 56 2.51 9.92 -8.03
N GLY A 57 1.44 9.15 -8.31
CA GLY A 57 0.93 8.93 -9.67
C GLY A 57 1.60 7.78 -10.44
N ILE A 58 2.70 7.20 -9.94
CA ILE A 58 3.32 6.01 -10.53
C ILE A 58 2.61 4.77 -10.03
N ARG A 59 2.04 3.99 -10.95
CA ARG A 59 1.23 2.80 -10.66
C ARG A 59 2.02 1.50 -10.78
N TYR A 60 1.86 0.62 -9.80
CA TYR A 60 2.42 -0.72 -9.70
C TYR A 60 1.28 -1.73 -9.63
N ALA A 61 1.26 -2.71 -10.53
CA ALA A 61 0.24 -3.76 -10.59
C ALA A 61 0.81 -5.04 -11.24
N GLY A 62 0.18 -6.19 -10.99
CA GLY A 62 0.62 -7.46 -11.57
C GLY A 62 2.08 -7.77 -11.23
N SER A 63 2.92 -8.04 -12.22
CA SER A 63 4.33 -8.42 -12.01
C SER A 63 5.21 -7.30 -11.46
N SER A 64 4.77 -6.04 -11.50
CA SER A 64 5.52 -4.91 -10.91
C SER A 64 5.12 -4.61 -9.47
N LEU A 65 4.09 -5.27 -8.95
CA LEU A 65 3.65 -5.15 -7.56
C LEU A 65 4.32 -6.26 -6.74
N ASP A 66 5.37 -5.89 -6.01
CA ASP A 66 6.20 -6.83 -5.24
C ASP A 66 5.60 -7.04 -3.85
N GLU A 67 4.75 -8.06 -3.71
CA GLU A 67 4.24 -8.55 -2.42
C GLU A 67 5.31 -9.41 -1.73
N ILE A 68 5.79 -8.98 -0.57
CA ILE A 68 6.87 -9.67 0.16
C ILE A 68 6.36 -10.53 1.33
N SER A 69 5.14 -10.26 1.78
CA SER A 69 4.51 -11.01 2.86
C SER A 69 3.00 -10.84 2.80
N SER A 70 2.28 -11.92 3.05
CA SER A 70 0.83 -11.88 3.25
C SER A 70 0.42 -12.82 4.37
N TYR A 71 -0.63 -12.41 5.07
CA TYR A 71 -1.34 -13.21 6.06
C TYR A 71 -2.83 -13.08 5.80
N THR A 72 -3.51 -14.22 5.61
CA THR A 72 -4.96 -14.26 5.42
C THR A 72 -5.60 -14.99 6.61
N GLY A 73 -6.59 -14.34 7.22
CA GLY A 73 -7.40 -14.88 8.28
C GLY A 73 -8.88 -14.99 7.90
N PRO A 74 -9.75 -15.42 8.83
CA PRO A 74 -11.17 -15.66 8.56
C PRO A 74 -11.95 -14.44 8.08
N PHE A 75 -11.45 -13.22 8.35
CA PHE A 75 -12.17 -11.96 8.10
C PHE A 75 -11.50 -11.07 7.05
N GLY A 76 -10.35 -11.47 6.51
CA GLY A 76 -9.58 -10.61 5.62
C GLY A 76 -8.09 -10.96 5.55
N SER A 77 -7.33 -10.06 4.95
CA SER A 77 -5.90 -10.23 4.71
C SER A 77 -5.11 -9.01 5.16
N GLU A 78 -3.87 -9.23 5.60
CA GLU A 78 -2.85 -8.21 5.70
C GLU A 78 -1.72 -8.54 4.73
N LYS A 79 -1.25 -7.53 3.99
CA LYS A 79 -0.19 -7.69 3.00
C LYS A 79 0.83 -6.59 3.13
N THR A 80 2.07 -6.89 2.81
CA THR A 80 3.16 -5.91 2.73
C THR A 80 3.72 -5.91 1.32
N PHE A 81 3.72 -4.74 0.71
CA PHE A 81 4.34 -4.49 -0.59
C PHE A 81 5.65 -3.75 -0.41
N ARG A 82 6.63 -4.06 -1.25
CA ARG A 82 7.93 -3.39 -1.31
C ARG A 82 8.06 -2.63 -2.61
N LEU A 83 8.59 -1.41 -2.56
CA LEU A 83 8.83 -0.57 -3.73
C LEU A 83 10.25 -0.03 -3.68
N HIS A 84 10.97 -0.15 -4.79
CA HIS A 84 12.32 0.40 -4.92
C HIS A 84 12.24 1.92 -5.14
N ILE A 85 12.82 2.69 -4.23
CA ILE A 85 12.89 4.16 -4.26
C ILE A 85 14.28 4.61 -4.75
N LYS A 86 14.83 3.99 -5.80
CA LYS A 86 16.12 4.47 -6.32
C LYS A 86 16.01 5.78 -7.07
N ASP A 87 14.78 6.16 -7.41
CA ASP A 87 14.50 7.43 -8.05
C ASP A 87 13.52 8.26 -7.22
N SER A 88 13.95 9.46 -6.83
CA SER A 88 13.17 10.42 -6.03
C SER A 88 11.87 10.88 -6.70
N TYR A 89 11.65 10.58 -7.98
CA TYR A 89 10.39 10.88 -8.67
C TYR A 89 9.24 9.95 -8.25
N ILE A 90 9.52 8.78 -7.66
CA ILE A 90 8.49 7.84 -7.20
C ILE A 90 8.03 8.25 -5.80
N PHE A 91 8.97 8.32 -4.86
CA PHE A 91 8.73 8.77 -3.49
C PHE A 91 9.85 9.74 -3.13
N SER A 92 9.47 10.96 -2.82
CA SER A 92 10.40 11.97 -2.33
C SER A 92 10.75 11.65 -0.89
N ASN A 93 11.95 11.13 -0.66
CA ASN A 93 12.49 10.86 0.68
C ASN A 93 13.36 12.03 1.17
N THR A 94 12.98 13.26 0.84
CA THR A 94 13.67 14.48 1.26
C THR A 94 12.91 15.14 2.41
N PRO A 95 13.60 15.78 3.37
CA PRO A 95 12.94 16.55 4.42
C PRO A 95 11.92 17.55 3.87
N ASN A 96 10.79 17.68 4.56
CA ASN A 96 9.64 18.51 4.22
C ASN A 96 8.94 18.18 2.89
N SER A 97 9.13 16.98 2.35
CA SER A 97 8.37 16.55 1.17
C SER A 97 7.09 15.82 1.55
N THR A 98 6.08 15.94 0.69
CA THR A 98 4.79 15.25 0.87
C THR A 98 4.53 14.35 -0.32
N ASN A 99 4.23 13.09 -0.02
CA ASN A 99 3.97 12.04 -0.98
C ASN A 99 2.52 11.58 -0.86
N THR A 100 1.94 11.06 -1.95
CA THR A 100 0.64 10.40 -1.93
C THR A 100 0.82 8.92 -2.24
N ILE A 101 0.23 8.08 -1.40
CA ILE A 101 0.19 6.63 -1.61
C ILE A 101 -1.28 6.22 -1.68
N ALA A 102 -1.64 5.47 -2.72
CA ALA A 102 -2.96 4.90 -2.89
C ALA A 102 -2.89 3.40 -3.15
N PHE A 103 -3.76 2.64 -2.50
CA PHE A 103 -3.97 1.22 -2.77
C PHE A 103 -5.35 1.02 -3.38
N GLU A 104 -5.44 0.14 -4.36
CA GLU A 104 -6.68 -0.22 -5.03
C GLU A 104 -6.80 -1.73 -5.14
N ALA A 105 -8.01 -2.23 -4.87
CA ALA A 105 -8.41 -3.59 -5.12
C ALA A 105 -9.65 -3.61 -6.02
N ARG A 106 -9.57 -4.33 -7.14
CA ARG A 106 -10.63 -4.42 -8.15
C ARG A 106 -11.10 -5.86 -8.29
N VAL A 107 -12.39 -6.07 -8.09
CA VAL A 107 -13.05 -7.37 -8.27
C VAL A 107 -13.60 -7.47 -9.70
N PRO A 108 -13.16 -8.44 -10.53
CA PRO A 108 -13.43 -8.47 -11.97
C PRO A 108 -14.92 -8.45 -12.36
N PHE A 109 -15.75 -9.20 -11.64
CA PHE A 109 -17.15 -9.43 -12.03
C PHE A 109 -18.15 -8.43 -11.46
N SER A 110 -17.81 -7.75 -10.36
CA SER A 110 -18.71 -6.78 -9.71
C SER A 110 -18.47 -5.34 -10.14
N MET A 111 -17.42 -5.08 -10.94
CA MET A 111 -16.88 -3.74 -11.24
C MET A 111 -16.58 -2.89 -10.00
N LYS A 112 -16.60 -3.48 -8.81
CA LYS A 112 -16.34 -2.79 -7.55
C LYS A 112 -14.85 -2.52 -7.44
N VAL A 113 -14.52 -1.23 -7.31
CA VAL A 113 -13.16 -0.76 -6.98
C VAL A 113 -13.19 -0.26 -5.56
N LEU A 114 -12.39 -0.87 -4.70
CA LEU A 114 -12.12 -0.38 -3.37
C LEU A 114 -10.76 0.30 -3.39
N SER A 115 -10.70 1.54 -2.92
CA SER A 115 -9.45 2.28 -2.89
C SER A 115 -9.29 3.04 -1.58
N LYS A 116 -8.03 3.24 -1.20
CA LYS A 116 -7.67 4.10 -0.08
C LYS A 116 -6.40 4.86 -0.43
N SER A 117 -6.41 6.16 -0.21
CA SER A 117 -5.24 7.04 -0.33
C SER A 117 -4.87 7.65 1.01
N ILE A 118 -3.58 7.89 1.20
CA ILE A 118 -3.01 8.60 2.33
C ILE A 118 -1.95 9.60 1.83
N SER A 119 -1.74 10.66 2.60
CA SER A 119 -0.61 11.57 2.42
C SER A 119 0.49 11.23 3.42
N VAL A 120 1.73 11.14 2.96
CA VAL A 120 2.91 10.83 3.77
C VAL A 120 3.88 12.01 3.70
N HIS A 121 4.03 12.71 4.82
CA HIS A 121 4.99 13.78 4.99
C HIS A 121 6.30 13.23 5.57
N VAL A 122 7.41 13.61 4.95
CA VAL A 122 8.77 13.30 5.41
C VAL A 122 9.29 14.49 6.20
N GLU A 123 9.62 14.31 7.48
CA GLU A 123 10.25 15.33 8.35
C GLU A 123 11.70 15.61 7.96
#